data_AF-A0A969ILZ9-F1
#
_entry.id   AF-A0A969ILZ9-F1
#
_cell.length_a   1.000
_cell.length_b   1.000
_cell.length_c   1.000
_cell.angle_alpha   90.00
_cell.angle_beta   90.00
_cell.angle_gamma   90.00
#
_symmetry.space_group_name_H-M   'P 1'
#
loop_
_entity.id
_entity.type
_entity.pdbx_description
1 polymer ?
#
loop_
_entity_poly.entity_id
_entity_poly.type
_entity_poly.pdbx_seq_one_letter_code
_entity_poly.pdbx_strand_id
1 'polypeptide(L)'
;MPFLLLVVLSAGFSSVPAWGGEGAGNLEARVAELEATAARSGNSKLSFRLYGQINRALLMWKDGFDSNSLVVDNGTSSSRFGFTGRAEIRPGLIAGYRFEVEAPFPSSDDVFNGLGGHTAVHGANMLSVRQSYWDLASKDLGRVAVGFQSPATDDITIINLGSQMNDAALHYNNAFRIRLDLASPPITTDLRWGQIAHDVDALRGNFVRYDTPILGGLLASSALNDDVWDVALRYQSGANDFRVAAGVGYMKHTERAFEDVKGSASLIHDPTGLYVSVAGACATTGILCSPCTTRPTSTTPSSASASSGSPTARRRFTPTTGSTAISTSANCSAWSAARRWPAGTLTDTEVRRWASASSRPSIPLGC
;
A
#
# COMPACT_ATOMS: atom_id res chain seq x y z
N MET A 1 21.19 11.51 -18.68
CA MET A 1 19.99 12.07 -18.00
C MET A 1 19.03 12.60 -19.05
N PRO A 2 17.82 12.05 -19.18
CA PRO A 2 16.74 12.72 -19.89
C PRO A 2 15.65 13.17 -18.92
N PHE A 3 15.26 14.43 -19.06
CA PHE A 3 14.10 15.06 -18.43
C PHE A 3 12.81 14.57 -19.10
N LEU A 4 11.78 14.27 -18.30
CA LEU A 4 10.41 14.02 -18.75
C LEU A 4 9.65 15.35 -18.77
N LEU A 5 9.23 15.78 -19.95
CA LEU A 5 8.33 16.93 -20.15
C LEU A 5 6.89 16.45 -20.01
N LEU A 6 6.18 16.92 -18.98
CA LEU A 6 4.74 16.69 -18.81
C LEU A 6 3.97 17.73 -19.65
N VAL A 7 3.45 17.33 -20.81
CA VAL A 7 2.47 18.11 -21.55
C VAL A 7 1.09 17.78 -20.98
N VAL A 8 0.46 18.75 -20.30
CA VAL A 8 -0.95 18.67 -19.94
C VAL A 8 -1.76 18.98 -21.21
N LEU A 9 -2.26 17.94 -21.89
CA LEU A 9 -3.38 18.11 -22.82
C LEU A 9 -4.63 18.32 -21.98
N SER A 10 -5.07 19.57 -21.86
CA SER A 10 -6.44 19.89 -21.50
C SER A 10 -7.34 19.40 -22.64
N ALA A 11 -7.91 18.21 -22.50
CA ALA A 11 -8.97 17.73 -23.37
C ALA A 11 -10.21 18.62 -23.12
N GLY A 12 -10.44 19.56 -24.04
CA GLY A 12 -11.73 20.23 -24.16
C GLY A 12 -12.80 19.18 -24.43
N PHE A 13 -13.86 19.18 -23.63
CA PHE A 13 -15.05 18.39 -23.89
C PHE A 13 -15.62 18.81 -25.25
N SER A 14 -15.55 17.91 -26.22
CA SER A 14 -16.17 18.10 -27.53
C SER A 14 -17.67 17.86 -27.40
N SER A 15 -18.42 18.79 -27.99
CA SER A 15 -19.87 18.84 -28.11
C SER A 15 -20.51 17.53 -28.59
N VAL A 16 -21.53 17.07 -27.86
CA VAL A 16 -22.53 16.11 -28.37
C VAL A 16 -23.56 16.88 -29.21
N PRO A 17 -23.98 16.40 -30.40
CA PRO A 17 -24.90 17.12 -31.26
C PRO A 17 -26.31 17.22 -30.63
N ALA A 18 -26.89 18.41 -30.76
CA ALA A 18 -28.20 18.76 -30.25
C ALA A 18 -29.33 18.02 -30.98
N TRP A 19 -30.23 17.39 -30.23
CA TRP A 19 -31.63 17.22 -30.61
C TRP A 19 -32.52 17.64 -29.44
N GLY A 20 -33.34 18.67 -29.68
CA GLY A 20 -34.57 18.93 -28.93
C GLY A 20 -34.46 19.79 -27.68
N GLY A 21 -34.37 21.10 -27.88
CA GLY A 21 -35.05 22.14 -27.08
C GLY A 21 -35.08 22.01 -25.55
N GLU A 22 -34.01 22.44 -24.89
CA GLU A 22 -34.05 23.36 -23.74
C GLU A 22 -32.60 23.80 -23.49
N GLY A 23 -32.33 25.08 -23.76
CA GLY A 23 -31.01 25.60 -24.11
C GLY A 23 -29.97 25.58 -22.98
N ALA A 24 -28.71 25.80 -23.38
CA ALA A 24 -27.51 25.92 -22.54
C ALA A 24 -27.65 26.79 -21.27
N GLY A 25 -28.68 27.64 -21.17
CA GLY A 25 -29.04 28.34 -19.93
C GLY A 25 -29.47 27.41 -18.78
N ASN A 26 -30.05 26.25 -19.07
CA ASN A 26 -30.41 25.26 -18.04
C ASN A 26 -29.16 24.51 -17.54
N LEU A 27 -28.17 24.26 -18.41
CA LEU A 27 -26.90 23.66 -18.00
C LEU A 27 -26.07 24.62 -17.16
N GLU A 28 -25.92 25.88 -17.59
CA GLU A 28 -25.21 26.91 -16.82
C GLU A 28 -25.94 27.22 -15.49
N ALA A 29 -27.28 27.25 -15.48
CA ALA A 29 -28.05 27.41 -14.25
C ALA A 29 -27.93 26.20 -13.32
N ARG A 30 -27.89 24.98 -13.85
CA ARG A 30 -27.66 23.75 -13.08
C ARG A 30 -26.21 23.61 -12.63
N VAL A 31 -25.24 24.08 -13.41
CA VAL A 31 -23.83 24.17 -13.01
C VAL A 31 -23.69 25.22 -11.92
N ALA A 32 -24.28 26.39 -12.05
CA ALA A 32 -24.29 27.42 -11.01
C ALA A 32 -25.06 26.97 -9.76
N GLU A 33 -26.14 26.19 -9.89
CA GLU A 33 -26.85 25.56 -8.78
C GLU A 33 -26.00 24.45 -8.13
N LEU A 34 -25.30 23.63 -8.91
CA LEU A 34 -24.39 22.60 -8.42
C LEU A 34 -23.14 23.21 -7.78
N GLU A 35 -22.61 24.32 -8.30
CA GLU A 35 -21.52 25.09 -7.73
C GLU A 35 -21.98 25.85 -6.48
N ALA A 36 -23.19 26.41 -6.46
CA ALA A 36 -23.78 27.02 -5.27
C ALA A 36 -24.14 25.98 -4.21
N THR A 37 -24.52 24.77 -4.60
CA THR A 37 -24.79 23.65 -3.69
C THR A 37 -23.48 23.02 -3.21
N ALA A 38 -22.45 22.94 -4.04
CA ALA A 38 -21.09 22.54 -3.64
C ALA A 38 -20.44 23.60 -2.73
N ALA A 39 -20.67 24.88 -3.00
CA ALA A 39 -20.16 26.01 -2.20
C ALA A 39 -20.94 26.22 -0.90
N ARG A 40 -22.26 26.00 -0.87
CA ARG A 40 -23.08 25.99 0.37
C ARG A 40 -22.97 24.69 1.16
N SER A 41 -22.69 23.56 0.52
CA SER A 41 -22.31 22.30 1.19
C SER A 41 -20.83 22.26 1.57
N GLY A 42 -20.13 23.39 1.45
CA GLY A 42 -18.86 23.68 2.10
C GLY A 42 -18.97 23.60 3.62
N ASN A 43 -19.27 22.42 4.13
CA ASN A 43 -19.06 22.06 5.50
C ASN A 43 -17.54 22.08 5.66
N SER A 44 -16.99 23.16 6.21
CA SER A 44 -15.56 23.28 6.51
C SER A 44 -15.03 22.16 7.40
N LYS A 45 -15.93 21.33 7.95
CA LYS A 45 -15.66 20.12 8.71
C LYS A 45 -15.53 18.84 7.87
N LEU A 46 -15.94 18.85 6.60
CA LEU A 46 -15.81 17.73 5.68
C LEU A 46 -14.48 17.85 4.92
N SER A 47 -13.62 16.85 5.08
CA SER A 47 -12.42 16.67 4.26
C SER A 47 -12.61 15.49 3.33
N PHE A 48 -12.26 15.69 2.06
CA PHE A 48 -12.12 14.63 1.07
C PHE A 48 -10.68 14.65 0.54
N ARG A 49 -10.04 13.49 0.47
CA ARG A 49 -8.66 13.36 0.00
C ARG A 49 -8.53 12.15 -0.90
N LEU A 50 -8.18 12.39 -2.16
CA LEU A 50 -7.64 11.39 -3.08
C LEU A 50 -6.15 11.20 -2.80
N TYR A 51 -5.67 9.96 -2.81
CA TYR A 51 -4.26 9.61 -2.63
C TYR A 51 -3.93 8.36 -3.43
N GLY A 52 -2.63 8.09 -3.59
CA GLY A 52 -2.15 6.90 -4.27
C GLY A 52 -0.65 6.96 -4.55
N GLN A 53 -0.17 5.91 -5.18
CA GLN A 53 1.20 5.79 -5.66
C GLN A 53 1.26 4.83 -6.86
N ILE A 54 2.27 5.02 -7.70
CA ILE A 54 2.70 4.04 -8.69
C ILE A 54 4.09 3.57 -8.26
N ASN A 55 4.26 2.27 -8.05
CA ASN A 55 5.50 1.70 -7.54
C ASN A 55 5.97 0.52 -8.40
N ARG A 56 6.60 0.87 -9.52
CA ARG A 56 7.16 -0.10 -10.47
C ARG A 56 8.61 -0.41 -10.11
N ALA A 57 8.99 -1.67 -10.28
CA ALA A 57 10.35 -2.14 -10.04
C ALA A 57 10.87 -2.92 -11.26
N LEU A 58 12.19 -3.07 -11.32
CA LEU A 58 12.87 -3.96 -12.27
C LEU A 58 13.32 -5.20 -11.49
N LEU A 59 12.69 -6.33 -11.77
CA LEU A 59 13.04 -7.62 -11.19
C LEU A 59 14.04 -8.30 -12.13
N MET A 60 15.20 -8.69 -11.60
CA MET A 60 16.23 -9.43 -12.32
C MET A 60 16.58 -10.69 -11.54
N TRP A 61 16.78 -11.81 -12.23
CA TRP A 61 17.15 -13.06 -11.58
C TRP A 61 18.04 -13.93 -12.47
N LYS A 62 18.73 -14.85 -11.80
CA LYS A 62 19.50 -15.95 -12.38
C LYS A 62 19.39 -17.13 -11.44
N ASP A 63 18.78 -18.22 -11.89
CA ASP A 63 18.47 -19.39 -11.03
C ASP A 63 19.36 -20.61 -11.33
N GLY A 64 20.41 -20.42 -12.14
CA GLY A 64 21.32 -21.48 -12.58
C GLY A 64 20.81 -22.29 -13.77
N PHE A 65 19.51 -22.24 -14.06
CA PHE A 65 18.91 -22.82 -15.26
C PHE A 65 18.70 -21.74 -16.33
N ASP A 66 18.13 -20.60 -15.95
CA ASP A 66 17.88 -19.44 -16.82
C ASP A 66 18.14 -18.11 -16.07
N SER A 67 18.15 -17.01 -16.82
CA SER A 67 18.20 -15.64 -16.30
C SER A 67 17.29 -14.73 -17.11
N ASN A 68 16.58 -13.82 -16.42
CA ASN A 68 15.68 -12.90 -17.08
C ASN A 68 15.52 -11.60 -16.28
N SER A 69 14.89 -10.60 -16.91
CA SER A 69 14.53 -9.32 -16.30
C SER A 69 13.13 -8.90 -16.71
N LEU A 70 12.34 -8.40 -15.78
CA LEU A 70 10.96 -7.96 -16.02
C LEU A 70 10.64 -6.67 -15.26
N VAL A 71 9.83 -5.80 -15.86
CA VAL A 71 9.24 -4.67 -15.14
C VAL A 71 8.00 -5.16 -14.41
N VAL A 72 8.04 -5.06 -13.09
CA VAL A 72 7.01 -5.56 -12.17
C VAL A 72 6.42 -4.40 -11.38
N ASP A 73 5.30 -4.64 -10.71
CA ASP A 73 4.84 -3.85 -9.59
C ASP A 73 5.49 -4.36 -8.31
N ASN A 74 5.78 -3.47 -7.36
CA ASN A 74 6.47 -3.84 -6.14
C ASN A 74 5.50 -4.51 -5.15
N GLY A 75 5.59 -5.82 -4.97
CA GLY A 75 4.71 -6.60 -4.08
C GLY A 75 4.73 -6.14 -2.62
N THR A 76 5.88 -5.65 -2.15
CA THR A 76 6.03 -5.02 -0.82
C THR A 76 5.13 -3.79 -0.67
N SER A 77 5.06 -2.97 -1.71
CA SER A 77 4.35 -1.70 -1.67
C SER A 77 3.77 -1.39 -3.03
N SER A 78 2.69 -2.06 -3.34
CA SER A 78 2.06 -2.02 -4.67
C SER A 78 1.56 -0.65 -5.11
N SER A 79 1.44 -0.51 -6.42
CA SER A 79 0.70 0.59 -7.06
C SER A 79 -0.76 0.54 -6.61
N ARG A 80 -1.26 1.68 -6.14
CA ARG A 80 -2.60 1.78 -5.56
C ARG A 80 -3.12 3.20 -5.60
N PHE A 81 -4.43 3.34 -5.50
CA PHE A 81 -5.08 4.61 -5.29
C PHE A 81 -6.25 4.44 -4.32
N GLY A 82 -6.66 5.52 -3.69
CA GLY A 82 -7.75 5.48 -2.75
C GLY A 82 -8.22 6.87 -2.39
N PHE A 83 -9.32 6.89 -1.66
CA PHE A 83 -9.86 8.12 -1.10
C PHE A 83 -10.21 7.92 0.36
N THR A 84 -10.02 8.99 1.12
CA THR A 84 -10.43 9.10 2.52
C THR A 84 -11.30 10.32 2.67
N GLY A 85 -12.30 10.25 3.52
CA GLY A 85 -12.95 11.45 4.01
C GLY A 85 -13.22 11.41 5.50
N ARG A 86 -13.34 12.59 6.08
CA ARG A 86 -13.64 12.79 7.50
C ARG A 86 -14.59 13.96 7.68
N ALA A 87 -15.53 13.84 8.60
CA ALA A 87 -16.44 14.89 9.01
C ALA A 87 -16.58 14.91 10.53
N GLU A 88 -16.38 16.06 11.17
CA GLU A 88 -16.80 16.22 12.57
C GLU A 88 -18.33 16.37 12.61
N ILE A 89 -19.01 15.35 13.14
CA ILE A 89 -20.48 15.30 13.17
C ILE A 89 -21.06 15.99 14.41
N ARG A 90 -20.31 16.02 15.52
CA ARG A 90 -20.57 16.76 16.76
C ARG A 90 -19.22 17.07 17.45
N PRO A 91 -19.14 18.06 18.35
CA PRO A 91 -17.88 18.37 19.05
C PRO A 91 -17.22 17.13 19.64
N GLY A 92 -16.02 16.80 19.16
CA GLY A 92 -15.24 15.65 19.64
C GLY A 92 -15.68 14.27 19.10
N LEU A 93 -16.58 14.22 18.12
CA LEU A 93 -16.99 13.00 17.41
C LEU A 93 -16.81 13.17 15.90
N ILE A 94 -15.92 12.36 15.32
CA ILE A 94 -15.53 12.40 13.91
C ILE A 94 -16.02 11.12 13.22
N ALA A 95 -16.76 11.27 12.13
CA ALA A 95 -17.05 10.18 11.21
C ALA A 95 -15.99 10.15 10.09
N GLY A 96 -15.54 8.96 9.72
CA GLY A 96 -14.54 8.74 8.70
C GLY A 96 -14.92 7.62 7.74
N TYR A 97 -14.30 7.62 6.56
CA TYR A 97 -14.31 6.48 5.64
C TYR A 97 -13.01 6.38 4.87
N ARG A 98 -12.70 5.16 4.42
CA ARG A 98 -11.56 4.87 3.54
C ARG A 98 -11.96 3.83 2.51
N PHE A 99 -11.60 4.10 1.27
CA PHE A 99 -11.63 3.14 0.17
C PHE A 99 -10.26 3.15 -0.52
N GLU A 100 -9.66 1.99 -0.74
CA GLU A 100 -8.36 1.82 -1.38
C GLU A 100 -8.42 0.63 -2.32
N VAL A 101 -7.91 0.83 -3.53
CA VAL A 101 -7.81 -0.17 -4.59
C VAL A 101 -6.35 -0.35 -4.97
N GLU A 102 -5.91 -1.61 -5.01
CA GLU A 102 -4.63 -2.03 -5.58
C GLU A 102 -4.76 -2.24 -7.07
N ALA A 103 -3.69 -1.91 -7.80
CA ALA A 103 -3.55 -2.20 -9.21
C ALA A 103 -2.18 -2.86 -9.49
N PRO A 104 -1.91 -4.06 -8.96
CA PRO A 104 -0.63 -4.71 -9.12
C PRO A 104 -0.55 -5.33 -10.52
N PHE A 105 0.50 -5.02 -11.31
CA PHE A 105 0.69 -5.69 -12.59
C PHE A 105 2.11 -5.63 -13.19
N PRO A 106 2.72 -6.80 -13.48
CA PRO A 106 2.61 -8.02 -12.68
C PRO A 106 3.23 -7.79 -11.30
N SER A 107 2.68 -8.33 -10.22
CA SER A 107 3.32 -8.20 -8.90
C SER A 107 4.64 -8.98 -8.86
N SER A 108 5.64 -8.47 -8.16
CA SER A 108 6.97 -9.10 -8.09
C SER A 108 6.97 -10.48 -7.42
N ASP A 109 6.00 -10.77 -6.57
CA ASP A 109 5.78 -12.06 -5.91
C ASP A 109 4.99 -13.07 -6.76
N ASP A 110 4.35 -12.62 -7.85
CA ASP A 110 3.58 -13.45 -8.79
C ASP A 110 4.41 -13.95 -9.98
N VAL A 111 5.60 -13.40 -10.18
CA VAL A 111 6.54 -13.85 -11.22
C VAL A 111 7.11 -15.21 -10.83
N PHE A 112 7.12 -16.17 -11.76
CA PHE A 112 7.68 -17.49 -11.52
C PHE A 112 8.58 -17.99 -12.65
N ASN A 113 9.54 -18.84 -12.27
CA ASN A 113 10.36 -19.65 -13.17
C ASN A 113 9.64 -20.99 -13.46
N GLY A 114 9.21 -21.17 -14.70
CA GLY A 114 8.49 -22.33 -15.18
C GLY A 114 9.36 -23.58 -15.35
N LEU A 115 8.68 -24.71 -15.50
CA LEU A 115 9.31 -25.97 -15.93
C LEU A 115 9.95 -25.76 -17.30
N GLY A 116 11.23 -26.12 -17.45
CA GLY A 116 11.97 -25.92 -18.70
C GLY A 116 12.52 -24.52 -18.95
N GLY A 117 12.44 -23.60 -17.97
CA GLY A 117 13.13 -22.29 -18.01
C GLY A 117 12.27 -21.10 -18.40
N HIS A 118 11.04 -21.29 -18.86
CA HIS A 118 10.20 -20.15 -19.26
C HIS A 118 9.77 -19.28 -18.07
N THR A 119 9.74 -17.96 -18.27
CA THR A 119 9.16 -17.01 -17.30
C THR A 119 7.68 -16.84 -17.54
N ALA A 120 6.89 -16.83 -16.48
CA ALA A 120 5.47 -16.47 -16.55
C ALA A 120 5.03 -15.78 -15.26
N VAL A 121 3.78 -15.31 -15.26
CA VAL A 121 3.14 -14.62 -14.14
C VAL A 121 1.85 -15.36 -13.83
N HIS A 122 1.53 -15.56 -12.56
CA HIS A 122 0.19 -16.05 -12.18
C HIS A 122 -0.90 -15.04 -12.65
N GLY A 123 -2.06 -15.55 -13.06
CA GLY A 123 -2.96 -14.87 -14.00
C GLY A 123 -3.51 -13.50 -13.61
N ALA A 124 -3.79 -12.73 -14.68
CA ALA A 124 -4.66 -11.55 -14.88
C ALA A 124 -4.45 -10.27 -14.04
N ASN A 125 -4.29 -9.15 -14.77
CA ASN A 125 -4.55 -7.78 -14.37
C ASN A 125 -5.85 -7.66 -13.54
N MET A 126 -5.77 -7.63 -12.21
CA MET A 126 -6.96 -7.49 -11.39
C MET A 126 -6.78 -6.36 -10.40
N LEU A 127 -7.70 -5.39 -10.48
CA LEU A 127 -7.89 -4.43 -9.41
C LEU A 127 -8.45 -5.18 -8.20
N SER A 128 -7.86 -4.97 -7.03
CA SER A 128 -8.33 -5.56 -5.77
C SER A 128 -8.64 -4.47 -4.74
N VAL A 129 -9.67 -4.68 -3.93
CA VAL A 129 -9.97 -3.78 -2.81
C VAL A 129 -9.01 -4.09 -1.67
N ARG A 130 -8.25 -3.08 -1.22
CA ARG A 130 -7.32 -3.19 -0.08
C ARG A 130 -7.95 -2.78 1.23
N GLN A 131 -8.76 -1.72 1.22
CA GLN A 131 -9.44 -1.17 2.38
C GLN A 131 -10.78 -0.61 1.93
N SER A 132 -11.85 -0.89 2.66
CA SER A 132 -13.19 -0.37 2.43
C SER A 132 -13.98 -0.40 3.73
N TYR A 133 -13.91 0.68 4.50
CA TYR A 133 -14.56 0.77 5.81
C TYR A 133 -15.01 2.20 6.12
N TRP A 134 -15.91 2.31 7.09
CA TRP A 134 -16.23 3.57 7.77
C TRP A 134 -15.84 3.48 9.25
N ASP A 135 -15.66 4.62 9.90
CA ASP A 135 -15.32 4.68 11.32
C ASP A 135 -15.95 5.87 12.05
N LEU A 136 -16.08 5.73 13.36
CA LEU A 136 -16.38 6.80 14.30
C LEU A 136 -15.24 6.91 15.30
N ALA A 137 -14.70 8.10 15.46
CA ALA A 137 -13.57 8.39 16.34
C ALA A 137 -13.90 9.50 17.33
N SER A 138 -13.48 9.31 18.57
CA SER A 138 -13.53 10.29 19.65
C SER A 138 -12.18 10.31 20.37
N LYS A 139 -11.78 11.50 20.83
CA LYS A 139 -10.56 11.66 21.64
C LYS A 139 -10.62 10.93 22.98
N ASP A 140 -11.84 10.80 23.54
CA ASP A 140 -12.05 10.26 24.89
C ASP A 140 -12.43 8.77 24.85
N LEU A 141 -13.08 8.32 23.77
CA LEU A 141 -13.58 6.95 23.65
C LEU A 141 -12.78 6.06 22.70
N GLY A 142 -11.88 6.62 21.89
CA GLY A 142 -11.14 5.87 20.87
C GLY A 142 -11.91 5.80 19.55
N ARG A 143 -11.68 4.75 18.77
CA ARG A 143 -12.21 4.61 17.41
C ARG A 143 -12.82 3.24 17.18
N VAL A 144 -14.02 3.21 16.60
CA VAL A 144 -14.66 1.99 16.11
C VAL A 144 -14.73 2.07 14.59
N ALA A 145 -14.28 1.02 13.90
CA ALA A 145 -14.29 0.91 12.45
C ALA A 145 -14.96 -0.38 11.99
N VAL A 146 -15.74 -0.31 10.90
CA VAL A 146 -16.50 -1.45 10.36
C VAL A 146 -16.31 -1.53 8.86
N GLY A 147 -15.90 -2.70 8.38
CA GLY A 147 -15.78 -3.01 6.96
C GLY A 147 -14.56 -3.88 6.65
N PHE A 148 -14.17 -3.89 5.38
CA PHE A 148 -12.97 -4.58 4.92
C PHE A 148 -11.74 -3.76 5.31
N GLN A 149 -10.99 -4.22 6.30
CA GLN A 149 -9.88 -3.49 6.87
C GLN A 149 -8.80 -4.41 7.42
N SER A 150 -7.74 -3.78 7.91
CA SER A 150 -6.70 -4.47 8.64
C SER A 150 -7.14 -4.87 10.04
N PRO A 151 -6.89 -6.13 10.45
CA PRO A 151 -7.14 -6.57 11.83
C PRO A 151 -6.22 -5.85 12.83
N ALA A 152 -6.37 -6.13 14.12
CA ALA A 152 -5.59 -5.51 15.18
C ALA A 152 -4.10 -5.90 15.11
N THR A 153 -3.76 -7.11 14.68
CA THR A 153 -2.38 -7.62 14.57
C THR A 153 -1.66 -7.31 13.26
N ASP A 154 -2.33 -6.72 12.26
CA ASP A 154 -1.69 -6.29 10.99
C ASP A 154 -0.53 -5.33 11.27
N ASP A 155 0.53 -5.44 10.50
CA ASP A 155 1.78 -4.71 10.59
C ASP A 155 2.56 -4.92 11.92
N ILE A 156 2.17 -5.82 12.84
CA ILE A 156 2.91 -6.03 14.10
C ILE A 156 4.31 -6.58 13.84
N THR A 157 4.51 -7.43 12.85
CA THR A 157 5.81 -8.07 12.57
C THR A 157 6.77 -7.18 11.80
N ILE A 158 6.32 -6.01 11.34
CA ILE A 158 7.09 -5.11 10.47
C ILE A 158 7.34 -3.72 11.08
N ILE A 159 7.15 -3.57 12.40
CA ILE A 159 7.46 -2.31 13.10
C ILE A 159 8.96 -2.02 12.95
N ASN A 160 9.26 -0.94 12.23
CA ASN A 160 10.62 -0.51 11.97
C ASN A 160 10.70 1.01 11.96
N LEU A 161 11.56 1.59 12.80
CA LEU A 161 11.87 3.03 12.82
C LEU A 161 12.99 3.40 11.83
N GLY A 162 13.70 2.41 11.29
CA GLY A 162 14.68 2.61 10.24
C GLY A 162 14.04 2.90 8.88
N SER A 163 14.85 3.38 7.92
CA SER A 163 14.41 3.67 6.55
C SER A 163 14.32 2.41 5.64
N GLN A 164 14.38 1.21 6.21
CA GLN A 164 14.29 -0.04 5.46
C GLN A 164 12.99 -0.76 5.81
N MET A 165 12.50 -1.58 4.89
CA MET A 165 11.46 -2.53 5.25
C MET A 165 12.12 -3.78 5.83
N ASN A 166 11.62 -4.25 6.97
CA ASN A 166 11.99 -5.53 7.56
C ASN A 166 10.73 -6.38 7.63
N ASP A 167 10.70 -7.46 6.87
CA ASP A 167 9.56 -8.35 6.74
C ASP A 167 10.07 -9.76 6.42
N ALA A 168 9.39 -10.78 6.94
CA ALA A 168 9.65 -12.19 6.63
C ALA A 168 9.03 -12.62 5.29
N ALA A 169 8.05 -11.86 4.77
CA ALA A 169 7.37 -12.16 3.53
C ALA A 169 8.27 -12.00 2.29
N LEU A 170 8.10 -12.91 1.33
CA LEU A 170 8.90 -12.96 0.11
C LEU A 170 8.28 -12.17 -1.04
N HIS A 171 8.42 -10.84 -1.02
CA HIS A 171 7.75 -9.98 -2.00
C HIS A 171 8.28 -10.02 -3.44
N TYR A 172 9.34 -10.77 -3.76
CA TYR A 172 9.99 -10.73 -5.09
C TYR A 172 10.34 -12.09 -5.70
N ASN A 173 10.20 -13.18 -4.94
CA ASN A 173 10.46 -14.54 -5.44
C ASN A 173 9.50 -15.60 -4.83
N ASN A 174 8.41 -15.18 -4.18
CA ASN A 174 7.41 -16.08 -3.58
C ASN A 174 7.02 -17.24 -4.49
N ALA A 175 6.67 -16.94 -5.75
CA ALA A 175 6.23 -17.94 -6.73
C ALA A 175 7.37 -18.70 -7.43
N PHE A 176 8.65 -18.36 -7.18
CA PHE A 176 9.77 -19.07 -7.78
C PHE A 176 9.91 -20.48 -7.21
N ARG A 177 10.02 -21.45 -8.11
CA ARG A 177 10.39 -22.84 -7.85
C ARG A 177 11.85 -22.94 -7.47
N ILE A 178 12.14 -23.85 -6.54
CA ILE A 178 13.49 -24.12 -6.07
C ILE A 178 14.23 -24.95 -7.10
N ARG A 179 15.45 -24.52 -7.40
CA ARG A 179 16.42 -25.21 -8.25
C ARG A 179 17.40 -25.97 -7.35
N LEU A 180 17.58 -27.25 -7.61
CA LEU A 180 18.58 -28.07 -6.92
C LEU A 180 19.77 -28.30 -7.85
N ASP A 181 20.94 -27.83 -7.42
CA ASP A 181 22.21 -28.01 -8.12
C ASP A 181 22.79 -29.41 -7.88
N LEU A 182 22.04 -30.43 -8.31
CA LEU A 182 22.39 -31.85 -8.20
C LEU A 182 22.59 -32.50 -9.58
N ALA A 183 22.33 -31.76 -10.66
CA ALA A 183 22.47 -32.18 -12.03
C ALA A 183 22.73 -30.97 -12.95
N SER A 184 23.16 -31.22 -14.18
CA SER A 184 23.30 -30.20 -15.23
C SER A 184 22.40 -30.55 -16.42
N PRO A 185 21.33 -29.78 -16.69
CA PRO A 185 20.91 -28.57 -15.96
C PRO A 185 20.32 -28.86 -14.57
N PRO A 186 20.22 -27.86 -13.67
CA PRO A 186 19.68 -28.03 -12.32
C PRO A 186 18.26 -28.61 -12.31
N ILE A 187 17.95 -29.43 -11.30
CA ILE A 187 16.63 -30.04 -11.14
C ILE A 187 15.62 -28.97 -10.73
N THR A 188 14.48 -28.92 -11.41
CA THR A 188 13.36 -28.04 -11.03
C THR A 188 12.43 -28.79 -10.08
N THR A 189 12.16 -28.24 -8.91
CA THR A 189 11.21 -28.84 -7.97
C THR A 189 9.79 -28.27 -8.14
N ASP A 190 8.82 -28.96 -7.55
CA ASP A 190 7.47 -28.42 -7.35
C ASP A 190 7.36 -27.47 -6.14
N LEU A 191 8.42 -27.41 -5.32
CA LEU A 191 8.50 -26.57 -4.13
C LEU A 191 8.84 -25.13 -4.51
N ARG A 192 8.09 -24.17 -3.95
CA ARG A 192 8.30 -22.73 -4.16
C ARG A 192 8.89 -22.08 -2.92
N TRP A 193 9.59 -20.97 -3.12
CA TRP A 193 10.16 -20.20 -2.00
C TRP A 193 9.11 -19.76 -0.99
N GLY A 194 7.93 -19.32 -1.45
CA GLY A 194 6.80 -18.95 -0.59
C GLY A 194 6.26 -20.06 0.31
N GLN A 195 6.54 -21.31 -0.03
CA GLN A 195 6.17 -22.47 0.79
C GLN A 195 7.20 -22.77 1.89
N ILE A 196 8.41 -22.21 1.80
CA ILE A 196 9.47 -22.35 2.80
C ILE A 196 9.55 -21.12 3.70
N ALA A 197 9.49 -19.93 3.12
CA ALA A 197 9.49 -18.67 3.82
C ALA A 197 8.14 -17.98 3.57
N HIS A 198 7.28 -18.06 4.58
CA HIS A 198 5.91 -17.56 4.55
C HIS A 198 5.77 -16.30 5.42
N ASP A 199 4.86 -15.41 5.01
CA ASP A 199 4.49 -14.23 5.79
C ASP A 199 3.86 -14.63 7.14
N VAL A 200 4.18 -13.89 8.19
CA VAL A 200 3.62 -14.09 9.54
C VAL A 200 2.75 -12.91 9.99
N ASP A 201 2.53 -11.93 9.10
CA ASP A 201 1.61 -10.84 9.32
C ASP A 201 0.14 -11.28 9.12
N ALA A 202 -0.78 -10.44 9.59
CA ALA A 202 -2.21 -10.72 9.52
C ALA A 202 -2.83 -10.19 8.21
N LEU A 203 -3.65 -11.01 7.56
CA LEU A 203 -4.36 -10.58 6.35
C LEU A 203 -5.56 -9.70 6.67
N ARG A 204 -5.85 -8.78 5.75
CA ARG A 204 -7.03 -7.91 5.79
C ARG A 204 -8.30 -8.72 5.59
N GLY A 205 -9.39 -8.27 6.19
CA GLY A 205 -10.68 -8.95 6.14
C GLY A 205 -11.81 -8.05 6.60
N ASN A 206 -13.02 -8.59 6.63
CA ASN A 206 -14.15 -7.88 7.22
C ASN A 206 -14.05 -7.96 8.74
N PHE A 207 -13.89 -6.81 9.40
CA PHE A 207 -13.77 -6.73 10.84
C PHE A 207 -14.60 -5.59 11.41
N VAL A 208 -15.14 -5.81 12.61
CA VAL A 208 -15.41 -4.74 13.56
C VAL A 208 -14.15 -4.56 14.39
N ARG A 209 -13.54 -3.37 14.32
CA ARG A 209 -12.30 -3.05 15.03
C ARG A 209 -12.52 -1.90 16.00
N TYR A 210 -11.96 -2.04 17.20
CA TYR A 210 -11.86 -0.98 18.19
C TYR A 210 -10.40 -0.67 18.51
N ASP A 211 -10.05 0.61 18.49
CA ASP A 211 -8.75 1.16 18.88
C ASP A 211 -8.97 2.12 20.08
N THR A 212 -8.21 1.96 21.16
CA THR A 212 -8.30 2.85 22.33
C THR A 212 -7.77 4.25 22.01
N PRO A 213 -8.10 5.28 22.83
CA PRO A 213 -7.24 6.46 22.89
C PRO A 213 -5.80 6.07 23.21
N ILE A 214 -4.85 6.89 22.78
CA ILE A 214 -3.44 6.67 23.11
C ILE A 214 -3.14 7.19 24.51
N LEU A 215 -2.64 6.30 25.36
CA LEU A 215 -2.35 6.59 26.77
C LEU A 215 -0.87 6.39 27.03
N GLY A 216 -0.13 7.49 27.21
CA GLY A 216 1.32 7.41 27.49
C GLY A 216 2.13 6.70 26.38
N GLY A 217 1.67 6.78 25.14
CA GLY A 217 2.29 6.08 23.99
C GLY A 217 1.76 4.67 23.74
N LEU A 218 0.87 4.15 24.59
CA LEU A 218 0.21 2.85 24.40
C LEU A 218 -1.08 2.98 23.59
N LEU A 219 -1.27 2.05 22.66
CA LEU A 219 -2.50 1.83 21.89
C LEU A 219 -2.90 0.37 22.03
N ALA A 220 -4.11 0.11 22.52
CA ALA A 220 -4.71 -1.23 22.48
C ALA A 220 -5.74 -1.30 21.35
N SER A 221 -5.72 -2.41 20.62
CA SER A 221 -6.62 -2.66 19.50
C SER A 221 -7.25 -4.04 19.65
N SER A 222 -8.51 -4.15 19.23
CA SER A 222 -9.20 -5.43 19.09
C SER A 222 -9.94 -5.46 17.75
N ALA A 223 -9.97 -6.60 17.09
CA ALA A 223 -10.71 -6.84 15.87
C ALA A 223 -11.47 -8.16 15.96
N LEU A 224 -12.70 -8.15 15.47
CA LEU A 224 -13.65 -9.26 15.58
C LEU A 224 -14.32 -9.48 14.22
N ASN A 225 -14.51 -10.73 13.84
CA ASN A 225 -15.51 -11.13 12.87
C ASN A 225 -16.27 -12.37 13.38
N ASP A 226 -16.97 -13.09 12.51
CA ASP A 226 -17.67 -14.33 12.85
C ASP A 226 -16.75 -15.43 13.39
N ASP A 227 -15.53 -15.51 12.87
CA ASP A 227 -14.63 -16.64 13.04
C ASP A 227 -13.32 -16.30 13.78
N VAL A 228 -13.03 -15.03 14.00
CA VAL A 228 -11.74 -14.54 14.49
C VAL A 228 -11.95 -13.50 15.57
N TRP A 229 -11.19 -13.64 16.65
CA TRP A 229 -10.92 -12.53 17.56
C TRP A 229 -9.41 -12.28 17.59
N ASP A 230 -9.06 -11.00 17.60
CA ASP A 230 -7.71 -10.53 17.42
C ASP A 230 -7.45 -9.33 18.31
N VAL A 231 -6.31 -9.30 18.98
CA VAL A 231 -5.93 -8.24 19.93
C VAL A 231 -4.47 -7.86 19.75
N ALA A 232 -4.19 -6.58 19.90
CA ALA A 232 -2.82 -6.08 19.83
C ALA A 232 -2.58 -4.92 20.81
N LEU A 233 -1.35 -4.82 21.28
CA LEU A 233 -0.82 -3.68 21.99
C LEU A 233 0.34 -3.10 21.18
N ARG A 234 0.32 -1.79 20.97
CA ARG A 234 1.42 -1.03 20.38
C ARG A 234 1.90 0.01 21.37
N TYR A 235 3.20 0.25 21.38
CA TYR A 235 3.86 1.25 22.19
C TYR A 235 4.80 2.08 21.34
N GLN A 236 4.82 3.39 21.57
CA GLN A 236 5.86 4.26 21.05
C GLN A 236 6.24 5.34 22.04
N SER A 237 7.54 5.63 22.12
CA SER A 237 8.09 6.68 22.97
C SER A 237 9.39 7.23 22.39
N GLY A 238 9.82 8.37 22.89
CA GLY A 238 11.12 8.95 22.54
C GLY A 238 11.67 9.80 23.67
N ALA A 239 12.97 9.65 23.94
CA ALA A 239 13.71 10.40 24.95
C ALA A 239 15.22 10.34 24.64
N ASN A 240 15.95 11.40 25.01
CA ASN A 240 17.41 11.48 24.92
C ASN A 240 17.96 11.05 23.54
N ASP A 241 17.41 11.62 22.46
CA ASP A 241 17.79 11.33 21.08
C ASP A 241 17.46 9.91 20.56
N PHE A 242 16.77 9.09 21.36
CA PHE A 242 16.25 7.79 20.95
C PHE A 242 14.74 7.82 20.72
N ARG A 243 14.28 7.05 19.74
CA ARG A 243 12.87 6.66 19.59
C ARG A 243 12.74 5.15 19.64
N VAL A 244 11.70 4.68 20.33
CA VAL A 244 11.34 3.26 20.43
C VAL A 244 9.91 3.06 19.94
N ALA A 245 9.70 1.98 19.20
CA ALA A 245 8.39 1.49 18.83
C ALA A 245 8.36 -0.02 19.06
N ALA A 246 7.26 -0.54 19.60
CA ALA A 246 7.10 -1.97 19.84
C ALA A 246 5.64 -2.38 19.70
N GLY A 247 5.42 -3.66 19.43
CA GLY A 247 4.09 -4.23 19.34
C GLY A 247 4.09 -5.70 19.70
N VAL A 248 2.97 -6.14 20.24
CA VAL A 248 2.65 -7.55 20.45
C VAL A 248 1.17 -7.76 20.14
N GLY A 249 0.82 -8.92 19.62
CA GLY A 249 -0.57 -9.28 19.46
C GLY A 249 -0.80 -10.76 19.32
N TYR A 250 -2.08 -11.11 19.38
CA TYR A 250 -2.58 -12.47 19.38
C TYR A 250 -3.85 -12.53 18.55
N MET A 251 -3.88 -13.42 17.56
CA MET A 251 -5.06 -13.73 16.77
C MET A 251 -5.45 -15.19 17.00
N LYS A 252 -6.76 -15.45 17.08
CA LYS A 252 -7.29 -16.81 17.12
C LYS A 252 -8.51 -16.96 16.24
N HIS A 253 -8.53 -18.04 15.48
CA HIS A 253 -9.71 -18.52 14.79
C HIS A 253 -10.52 -19.42 15.73
N THR A 254 -11.83 -19.24 15.81
CA THR A 254 -12.74 -19.99 16.69
C THR A 254 -13.05 -21.37 16.13
N GLU A 255 -13.18 -21.48 14.80
CA GLU A 255 -13.54 -22.73 14.12
C GLU A 255 -12.36 -23.53 13.55
N ARG A 256 -11.18 -22.94 13.42
CA ARG A 256 -9.99 -23.58 12.83
C ARG A 256 -8.88 -23.69 13.86
N ALA A 257 -8.00 -24.67 13.67
CA ALA A 257 -6.73 -24.76 14.39
C ALA A 257 -5.75 -23.70 13.86
N PHE A 258 -6.10 -22.43 14.06
CA PHE A 258 -5.26 -21.27 13.81
C PHE A 258 -5.25 -20.37 15.04
N GLU A 259 -4.07 -20.21 15.61
CA GLU A 259 -3.78 -19.16 16.56
C GLU A 259 -2.36 -18.68 16.31
N ASP A 260 -2.11 -17.39 16.50
CA ASP A 260 -0.77 -16.84 16.44
C ASP A 260 -0.50 -15.86 17.56
N VAL A 261 0.78 -15.79 17.95
CA VAL A 261 1.33 -14.73 18.77
C VAL A 261 2.48 -14.11 18.00
N LYS A 262 2.48 -12.79 17.90
CA LYS A 262 3.50 -12.06 17.14
C LYS A 262 3.93 -10.81 17.86
N GLY A 263 5.16 -10.40 17.64
CA GLY A 263 5.70 -9.19 18.25
C GLY A 263 6.94 -8.69 17.55
N SER A 264 7.18 -7.39 17.72
CA SER A 264 8.39 -6.74 17.23
C SER A 264 8.73 -5.52 18.08
N ALA A 265 9.97 -5.09 17.96
CA ALA A 265 10.46 -3.87 18.56
C ALA A 265 11.53 -3.23 17.68
N SER A 266 11.56 -1.91 17.67
CA SER A 266 12.53 -1.09 16.94
C SER A 266 13.01 0.06 17.81
N LEU A 267 14.30 0.32 17.77
CA LEU A 267 14.98 1.43 18.44
C LEU A 267 15.84 2.15 17.42
N ILE A 268 15.76 3.48 17.37
CA ILE A 268 16.61 4.33 16.53
C ILE A 268 17.25 5.43 17.37
N HIS A 269 18.54 5.71 17.11
CA HIS A 269 19.23 6.90 17.58
C HIS A 269 19.14 7.98 16.49
N ASP A 270 18.23 8.95 16.67
CA ASP A 270 17.83 9.92 15.65
C ASP A 270 19.01 10.72 15.05
N PRO A 271 20.00 11.21 15.84
CA PRO A 271 21.13 11.96 15.29
C PRO A 271 22.01 11.16 14.33
N THR A 272 22.17 9.86 14.57
CA THR A 272 23.03 8.99 13.74
C THR A 272 22.25 8.24 12.66
N GLY A 273 20.94 8.06 12.85
CA GLY A 273 20.13 7.16 12.03
C GLY A 273 20.42 5.67 12.25
N LEU A 274 21.31 5.29 13.17
CA LEU A 274 21.57 3.91 13.53
C LEU A 274 20.33 3.34 14.24
N TYR A 275 19.88 2.17 13.78
CA TYR A 275 18.69 1.52 14.33
C TYR A 275 18.90 0.00 14.47
N VAL A 276 18.11 -0.59 15.35
CA VAL A 276 17.96 -2.05 15.49
C VAL A 276 16.47 -2.37 15.52
N SER A 277 16.07 -3.39 14.77
CA SER A 277 14.70 -3.87 14.71
C SER A 277 14.68 -5.39 14.78
N VAL A 278 13.81 -5.93 15.62
CA VAL A 278 13.62 -7.37 15.83
C VAL A 278 12.15 -7.69 15.72
N ALA A 279 11.82 -8.84 15.13
CA ALA A 279 10.46 -9.32 15.00
C ALA A 279 10.43 -10.83 15.09
N GLY A 280 9.29 -11.38 15.53
CA GLY A 280 9.06 -12.81 15.61
C GLY A 280 7.57 -13.12 15.75
N ALA A 281 7.20 -14.29 15.26
CA ALA A 281 5.86 -14.82 15.41
C ALA A 281 5.91 -16.33 15.61
N CYS A 282 4.92 -16.86 16.29
CA CYS A 282 4.64 -18.27 16.39
C CYS A 282 3.17 -18.48 16.06
N ALA A 283 2.89 -19.33 15.09
CA ALA A 283 1.53 -19.68 14.69
C ALA A 283 1.34 -21.19 14.82
N THR A 284 0.27 -21.61 15.49
CA THR A 284 -0.24 -22.96 15.40
C THR A 284 -1.08 -23.01 14.15
N THR A 285 -0.50 -23.44 13.03
CA THR A 285 -1.27 -23.79 11.84
C THR A 285 -1.46 -25.29 11.84
N GLY A 286 -2.73 -25.75 11.87
CA GLY A 286 -3.02 -27.05 11.28
C GLY A 286 -2.52 -26.99 9.85
N ILE A 287 -1.53 -27.82 9.48
CA ILE A 287 -1.00 -27.89 8.12
C ILE A 287 -2.13 -28.38 7.21
N LEU A 288 -2.98 -27.47 6.76
CA LEU A 288 -3.70 -27.60 5.51
C LEU A 288 -2.72 -27.07 4.45
N CYS A 289 -1.75 -27.90 4.09
CA CYS A 289 -1.30 -27.88 2.70
C CYS A 289 -2.58 -28.07 1.88
N SER A 290 -3.21 -26.99 1.41
CA SER A 290 -4.18 -27.13 0.34
C SER A 290 -3.43 -27.86 -0.77
N PRO A 291 -3.83 -29.10 -1.14
CA PRO A 291 -3.26 -29.72 -2.32
C PRO A 291 -3.55 -28.75 -3.46
N CYS A 292 -2.57 -28.53 -4.34
CA CYS A 292 -2.71 -27.76 -5.58
C CYS A 292 -4.16 -27.82 -6.07
N THR A 293 -4.97 -26.80 -5.77
CA THR A 293 -6.30 -26.70 -6.33
C THR A 293 -6.02 -26.35 -7.78
N THR A 294 -6.10 -27.36 -8.64
CA THR A 294 -6.28 -27.17 -10.07
C THR A 294 -7.49 -26.27 -10.21
N ARG A 295 -7.24 -24.98 -10.41
CA ARG A 295 -8.25 -24.02 -10.84
C ARG A 295 -8.94 -24.64 -12.05
N PRO A 296 -10.28 -24.78 -12.06
CA PRO A 296 -10.96 -25.38 -13.19
C PRO A 296 -10.61 -24.55 -14.43
N THR A 297 -9.97 -25.20 -15.38
CA THR A 297 -9.74 -24.67 -16.72
C THR A 297 -11.10 -24.37 -17.31
N SER A 298 -11.45 -23.09 -17.42
CA SER A 298 -12.50 -22.67 -18.33
C SER A 298 -12.02 -22.98 -19.74
N THR A 299 -12.44 -24.11 -20.28
CA THR A 299 -12.34 -24.41 -21.70
C THR A 299 -13.24 -23.44 -22.46
N THR A 300 -12.65 -22.41 -23.05
CA THR A 300 -13.28 -21.68 -24.17
C THR A 300 -12.67 -22.21 -25.47
N PRO A 301 -13.48 -22.65 -26.45
CA PRO A 301 -12.97 -23.25 -27.66
C PRO A 301 -12.30 -22.23 -28.58
N SER A 302 -11.24 -22.70 -29.23
CA SER A 302 -10.46 -22.02 -30.26
C SER A 302 -11.25 -21.75 -31.55
N SER A 303 -11.18 -20.52 -32.06
CA SER A 303 -11.30 -20.11 -33.47
C SER A 303 -10.97 -18.61 -33.54
N ALA A 304 -10.21 -18.01 -34.44
CA ALA A 304 -9.46 -18.44 -35.61
C ALA A 304 -8.41 -17.34 -35.93
N SER A 305 -7.47 -17.71 -36.80
CA SER A 305 -6.40 -16.95 -37.45
C SER A 305 -6.66 -15.49 -37.89
N ALA A 306 -5.64 -14.64 -37.78
CA ALA A 306 -5.28 -13.67 -38.83
C ALA A 306 -3.80 -13.24 -38.72
N SER A 307 -3.19 -13.01 -39.87
CA SER A 307 -1.76 -13.07 -40.21
C SER A 307 -1.02 -11.73 -40.25
N SER A 308 0.30 -11.81 -40.01
CA SER A 308 1.45 -11.04 -40.55
C SER A 308 1.26 -9.64 -41.18
N GLY A 309 2.12 -8.69 -40.74
CA GLY A 309 2.51 -7.53 -41.56
C GLY A 309 3.38 -6.49 -40.84
N SER A 310 4.65 -6.39 -41.23
CA SER A 310 5.58 -5.24 -41.08
C SER A 310 6.38 -5.16 -42.40
N PRO A 311 7.19 -4.13 -42.73
CA PRO A 311 7.53 -2.87 -42.02
C PRO A 311 7.56 -1.62 -42.96
N THR A 312 7.73 -0.38 -42.44
CA THR A 312 8.73 0.62 -42.96
C THR A 312 8.68 2.02 -42.30
N ALA A 313 9.86 2.66 -42.33
CA ALA A 313 10.17 4.11 -42.35
C ALA A 313 10.54 4.83 -41.03
N ARG A 314 11.86 4.95 -40.83
CA ARG A 314 12.56 5.94 -39.99
C ARG A 314 12.37 7.37 -40.52
N ARG A 315 12.24 8.35 -39.63
CA ARG A 315 12.74 9.73 -39.88
C ARG A 315 13.41 10.31 -38.64
N ARG A 316 14.50 11.00 -38.92
CA ARG A 316 15.52 11.60 -38.04
C ARG A 316 15.18 13.08 -37.86
N PHE A 317 15.38 13.65 -36.67
CA PHE A 317 15.47 15.11 -36.49
C PHE A 317 16.51 15.45 -35.41
N THR A 318 17.34 16.45 -35.70
CA THR A 318 18.41 17.02 -34.86
C THR A 318 18.11 18.52 -34.60
N PRO A 319 18.75 19.15 -33.58
CA PRO A 319 18.15 20.16 -32.73
C PRO A 319 18.56 21.61 -33.04
N THR A 320 17.89 22.58 -32.41
CA THR A 320 18.35 23.96 -32.28
C THR A 320 18.20 24.49 -30.84
N THR A 321 19.19 25.32 -30.50
CA THR A 321 19.62 25.93 -29.24
C THR A 321 18.76 27.09 -28.73
N GLY A 322 18.77 27.30 -27.40
CA GLY A 322 18.35 28.55 -26.76
C GLY A 322 18.65 28.56 -25.27
N SER A 323 19.62 29.37 -24.85
CA SER A 323 20.14 29.57 -23.49
C SER A 323 19.52 30.78 -22.79
N THR A 324 19.29 30.72 -21.47
CA THR A 324 19.60 31.83 -20.53
C THR A 324 19.51 31.40 -19.05
N ALA A 325 20.43 31.95 -18.25
CA ALA A 325 20.70 31.66 -16.84
C ALA A 325 20.02 32.67 -15.87
N ILE A 326 20.17 32.41 -14.55
CA ILE A 326 20.22 33.31 -13.35
C ILE A 326 19.56 32.57 -12.16
N SER A 327 19.94 32.66 -10.89
CA SER A 327 21.21 32.81 -10.17
C SER A 327 20.90 32.36 -8.71
N THR A 328 21.93 32.00 -7.96
CA THR A 328 21.86 31.41 -6.62
C THR A 328 22.00 32.45 -5.51
N SER A 329 21.27 32.29 -4.40
CA SER A 329 21.77 32.65 -3.08
C SER A 329 21.16 31.76 -1.99
N ALA A 330 22.05 31.11 -1.25
CA ALA A 330 21.77 30.31 -0.06
C ALA A 330 21.79 31.20 1.18
N ASN A 331 21.03 30.81 2.21
CA ASN A 331 21.36 31.12 3.60
C ASN A 331 20.83 30.02 4.53
N CYS A 332 21.76 29.41 5.27
CA CYS A 332 21.52 28.45 6.34
C CYS A 332 21.18 29.17 7.64
N SER A 333 20.23 28.65 8.43
CA SER A 333 20.28 28.74 9.89
C SER A 333 19.49 27.61 10.56
N ALA A 334 20.02 27.17 11.70
CA ALA A 334 19.76 25.94 12.45
C ALA A 334 18.46 25.93 13.25
N TRP A 335 17.83 24.75 13.47
CA TRP A 335 16.82 24.57 14.52
C TRP A 335 16.86 23.17 15.17
N SER A 336 17.12 23.16 16.47
CA SER A 336 16.89 22.09 17.45
C SER A 336 15.49 22.23 18.07
N ALA A 337 14.68 21.16 18.08
CA ALA A 337 13.52 21.05 18.99
C ALA A 337 13.04 19.59 19.11
N ALA A 338 13.28 18.97 20.27
CA ALA A 338 12.55 17.80 20.72
C ALA A 338 11.07 18.17 20.93
N ARG A 339 10.15 17.50 20.24
CA ARG A 339 8.69 17.75 20.38
C ARG A 339 8.07 16.78 21.37
N ARG A 340 7.35 17.32 22.37
CA ARG A 340 6.33 16.58 23.14
C ARG A 340 5.13 16.29 22.22
N TRP A 341 4.63 15.06 22.26
CA TRP A 341 3.56 14.59 21.38
C TRP A 341 2.17 14.84 22.00
N PRO A 342 1.19 15.37 21.25
CA PRO A 342 -0.15 15.63 21.76
C PRO A 342 -0.94 14.34 21.98
N ALA A 343 -1.72 14.28 23.05
CA ALA A 343 -2.71 13.24 23.29
C ALA A 343 -3.83 13.35 22.23
N GLY A 344 -4.04 12.29 21.45
CA GLY A 344 -5.09 12.22 20.44
C GLY A 344 -5.32 10.79 19.98
N THR A 345 -6.50 10.53 19.41
CA THR A 345 -6.83 9.24 18.78
C THR A 345 -6.17 9.19 17.41
N LEU A 346 -5.12 8.39 17.25
CA LEU A 346 -4.55 8.14 15.93
C LEU A 346 -5.47 7.20 15.17
N THR A 347 -5.72 7.52 13.92
CA THR A 347 -6.28 6.57 12.95
C THR A 347 -5.21 5.57 12.51
N ASP A 348 -5.61 4.39 12.02
CA ASP A 348 -4.67 3.34 11.57
C ASP A 348 -3.60 3.87 10.59
N THR A 349 -3.96 4.82 9.71
CA THR A 349 -3.05 5.52 8.80
C THR A 349 -2.00 6.39 9.51
N GLU A 350 -2.34 6.98 10.65
CA GLU A 350 -1.46 7.83 11.47
C GLU A 350 -0.54 6.98 12.35
N VAL A 351 -1.00 5.81 12.80
CA VAL A 351 -0.15 4.79 13.45
C VAL A 351 0.89 4.25 12.46
N ARG A 352 0.49 3.91 11.23
CA ARG A 352 1.40 3.49 10.15
C ARG A 352 2.41 4.57 9.74
N ARG A 353 1.99 5.85 9.74
CA ARG A 353 2.89 6.99 9.49
C ARG A 353 3.83 7.27 10.66
N TRP A 354 3.50 6.86 11.87
CA TRP A 354 4.33 7.07 13.06
C TRP A 354 5.60 6.22 13.06
N ALA A 355 5.55 5.01 12.50
CA ALA A 355 6.73 4.17 12.29
C ALA A 355 7.61 4.65 11.10
N SER A 356 6.99 5.22 10.05
CA SER A 356 7.67 5.63 8.82
C SER A 356 8.08 7.11 8.75
N ALA A 357 7.75 7.92 9.78
CA ALA A 357 8.15 9.32 9.83
C ALA A 357 9.65 9.45 10.13
N SER A 358 10.46 9.44 9.06
CA SER A 358 11.71 10.18 9.04
C SER A 358 11.38 11.66 9.25
N SER A 359 11.98 12.27 10.26
CA SER A 359 11.80 13.68 10.56
C SER A 359 12.41 14.53 9.45
N ARG A 360 11.63 14.88 8.42
CA ARG A 360 11.89 16.06 7.59
C ARG A 360 10.78 17.07 7.80
N PRO A 361 11.07 18.30 8.28
CA PRO A 361 10.08 19.35 8.35
C PRO A 361 9.58 19.67 6.93
N SER A 362 8.27 19.80 6.80
CA SER A 362 7.59 20.30 5.60
C SER A 362 8.17 21.65 5.19
N ILE A 363 8.69 21.73 3.96
CA ILE A 363 9.00 22.99 3.29
C ILE A 363 7.66 23.70 3.04
N PRO A 364 7.43 24.93 3.54
CA PRO A 364 6.26 25.70 3.15
C PRO A 364 6.48 26.19 1.72
N LEU A 365 5.60 25.77 0.81
CA LEU A 365 5.44 26.43 -0.49
C LEU A 365 4.74 27.77 -0.21
N GLY A 366 5.55 28.84 -0.14
CA GLY A 366 5.08 30.22 -0.11
C GLY A 366 5.47 30.93 -1.39
N CYS A 367 4.44 31.45 -2.07
CA CYS A 367 4.41 32.31 -3.27
C CYS A 367 4.89 31.71 -4.59
#